data_AF-A0A1A7YU54-F1
#
_entry.id   AF-A0A1A7YU54-F1
#
_cell.length_a   1.000
_cell.length_b   1.000
_cell.length_c   1.000
_cell.angle_alpha   90.00
_cell.angle_beta   90.00
_cell.angle_gamma   90.00
#
_symmetry.space_group_name_H-M   'P 1'
#
loop_
_entity.id
_entity.type
_entity.pdbx_description
1 polymer ?
#
loop_
_entity_poly.entity_id
_entity_poly.type
_entity_poly.pdbx_seq_one_letter_code
_entity_poly.pdbx_strand_id
1 'polypeptide(L)'
;SSQLQPAEGNPNRGIWKACCWRMAEEEQLNRYEKAIYAGLSGNLKPLLSVCESWEDCVWAYFRVMVDSLVEKELMSSGMAHQEVESLPREYLEANWTMEKVFEDLQASESKRVLDESKEHYHVIQKFVILGDLDGLMEEFSDWLASSKPLPFHLLRLMTHLVLFFRSLGLSLKEEVCVDVLKAYISLLIRDQQMDLVASYVGQLPVDLATVQYAAFLETVTQPELRPQCLQLATEAGLDVSAITKLVVESVRERDDADFTHHSQTLETGTTKEDQRKIDVIDWLLFDPAHRAEALKQSNAIMRRFLAFQKHDAAKAVFSKVPEDSMRKIYSQWTSVGETSPLPAEDENAIREHLCIRAYLEAHEAFTDWFSHSSSAPQKPAPAPEAKFTERVANEMKEKDYQAALAAWSCRLDVLTEDVKERIYNVLLFVDGGWMVDTRQESDPDTERSHQMAALRSLCLPRLTFLLLSVLQSSSRHKEALRIADIISSDQHRLYQVFSKEELRRFLQKLWESSLALLDQGLDPLGYELQP
;
A
#
# COMPACT_ATOMS: atom_id res chain seq x y z
N SER A 1 -68.90 22.65 11.64
CA SER A 1 -69.43 23.21 10.38
C SER A 1 -68.28 23.68 9.51
N SER A 2 -67.78 22.81 8.64
CA SER A 2 -66.83 23.20 7.60
C SER A 2 -67.56 24.08 6.59
N GLN A 3 -67.34 25.41 6.66
CA GLN A 3 -67.80 26.31 5.62
C GLN A 3 -67.10 25.91 4.31
N LEU A 4 -67.87 25.37 3.38
CA LEU A 4 -67.41 25.13 2.01
C LEU A 4 -67.00 26.49 1.42
N GLN A 5 -65.77 26.56 0.92
CA GLN A 5 -65.29 27.73 0.18
C GLN A 5 -66.18 27.98 -1.04
N PRO A 6 -66.25 29.23 -1.53
CA PRO A 6 -67.00 29.53 -2.75
C PRO A 6 -66.51 28.66 -3.91
N ALA A 7 -67.44 28.26 -4.79
CA ALA A 7 -67.09 27.49 -5.97
C ALA A 7 -66.24 28.34 -6.92
N GLU A 8 -65.08 27.80 -7.32
CA GLU A 8 -64.14 28.42 -8.25
C GLU A 8 -63.95 27.52 -9.49
N GLY A 9 -63.61 28.13 -10.62
CA GLY A 9 -63.37 27.43 -11.90
C GLY A 9 -64.45 27.66 -12.94
N ASN A 10 -64.16 27.24 -14.18
CA ASN A 10 -65.07 27.36 -15.31
C ASN A 10 -65.75 26.00 -15.58
N PRO A 11 -67.08 25.85 -15.43
CA PRO A 11 -67.78 24.60 -15.72
C PRO A 11 -67.70 24.22 -17.21
N ASN A 12 -67.56 25.21 -18.10
CA ASN A 12 -67.41 25.02 -19.54
C ASN A 12 -65.93 25.01 -19.96
N ARG A 13 -65.09 24.28 -19.22
CA ARG A 13 -63.64 24.20 -19.48
C ARG A 13 -63.32 23.73 -20.91
N GLY A 14 -64.09 22.78 -21.45
CA GLY A 14 -63.89 22.29 -22.83
C GLY A 14 -64.01 23.38 -23.89
N ILE A 15 -65.05 24.22 -23.78
CA ILE A 15 -65.26 25.37 -24.69
C ILE A 15 -64.13 26.38 -24.55
N TRP A 16 -63.75 26.71 -23.31
CA TRP A 16 -62.65 27.63 -23.05
C TRP A 16 -61.34 27.13 -23.67
N LYS A 17 -61.04 25.83 -23.51
CA LYS A 17 -59.85 25.20 -24.09
C LYS A 17 -59.87 25.26 -25.62
N ALA A 18 -61.00 24.99 -26.25
CA ALA A 18 -61.15 25.08 -27.70
C ALA A 18 -61.01 26.51 -28.24
N CYS A 19 -61.45 27.51 -27.49
CA CYS A 19 -61.21 28.92 -27.82
C CYS A 19 -59.72 29.26 -27.73
N CYS A 20 -59.04 28.85 -26.66
CA CYS A 20 -57.59 29.04 -26.53
C CYS A 20 -56.83 28.32 -27.66
N TRP A 21 -57.24 27.11 -28.04
CA TRP A 21 -56.64 26.38 -29.16
C TRP A 21 -56.74 27.16 -30.47
N ARG A 22 -57.93 27.67 -30.81
CA ARG A 22 -58.16 28.50 -32.00
C ARG A 22 -57.33 29.79 -31.97
N MET A 23 -57.24 30.44 -30.80
CA MET A 23 -56.39 31.62 -30.64
C MET A 23 -54.91 31.30 -30.81
N ALA A 24 -54.44 30.11 -30.44
CA ALA A 24 -53.05 29.70 -30.65
C ALA A 24 -52.68 29.52 -32.13
N GLU A 25 -53.66 29.21 -32.99
CA GLU A 25 -53.49 29.01 -34.43
C GLU A 25 -53.68 30.30 -35.26
N GLU A 26 -54.24 31.36 -34.68
CA GLU A 26 -54.56 32.62 -35.37
C GLU A 26 -53.30 33.36 -35.82
N GLU A 27 -53.07 33.48 -37.14
CA GLU A 27 -51.82 34.02 -37.69
C GLU A 27 -51.53 35.47 -37.28
N GLN A 28 -52.55 36.28 -37.02
CA GLN A 28 -52.39 37.70 -36.69
C GLN A 28 -51.82 37.98 -35.29
N LEU A 29 -51.84 37.00 -34.39
CA LEU A 29 -51.35 37.16 -33.03
C LEU A 29 -49.82 37.05 -32.93
N ASN A 30 -49.26 37.74 -31.93
CA ASN A 30 -47.82 37.68 -31.66
C ASN A 30 -47.40 36.25 -31.28
N ARG A 31 -46.19 35.83 -31.66
CA ARG A 31 -45.64 34.49 -31.35
C ARG A 31 -45.71 34.14 -29.86
N TYR A 32 -45.46 35.13 -28.98
CA TYR A 32 -45.52 34.92 -27.54
C TYR A 32 -46.96 34.80 -27.02
N GLU A 33 -47.90 35.55 -27.59
CA GLU A 33 -49.32 35.43 -27.24
C GLU A 33 -49.89 34.08 -27.69
N LYS A 34 -49.52 33.63 -28.89
CA LYS A 34 -49.83 32.29 -29.38
C LYS A 34 -49.31 31.21 -28.44
N ALA A 35 -48.06 31.34 -27.99
CA ALA A 35 -47.45 30.40 -27.05
C ALA A 35 -48.19 30.36 -25.69
N ILE A 36 -48.66 31.51 -25.18
CA ILE A 36 -49.46 31.54 -23.95
C ILE A 36 -50.76 30.74 -24.14
N TYR A 37 -51.52 31.01 -25.21
CA TYR A 37 -52.74 30.26 -25.49
C TYR A 37 -52.48 28.78 -25.74
N ALA A 38 -51.37 28.46 -26.40
CA ALA A 38 -50.92 27.09 -26.67
C ALA A 38 -50.57 26.34 -25.37
N GLY A 39 -49.89 26.96 -24.42
CA GLY A 39 -49.59 26.38 -23.10
C GLY A 39 -50.84 26.18 -22.22
N LEU A 40 -51.88 27.01 -22.42
CA LEU A 40 -53.17 26.86 -21.75
C LEU A 40 -54.07 25.79 -22.39
N SER A 41 -53.96 25.59 -23.70
CA SER A 41 -54.76 24.63 -24.46
C SER A 41 -54.08 23.29 -24.70
N GLY A 42 -52.78 23.17 -24.42
CA GLY A 42 -51.98 21.97 -24.72
C GLY A 42 -51.63 21.82 -26.21
N ASN A 43 -51.51 22.92 -26.97
CA ASN A 43 -51.06 22.88 -28.36
C ASN A 43 -49.52 22.94 -28.43
N LEU A 44 -48.88 21.90 -28.96
CA LEU A 44 -47.42 21.79 -28.93
C LEU A 44 -46.73 22.68 -29.98
N LYS A 45 -47.26 22.78 -31.20
CA LYS A 45 -46.55 23.43 -32.32
C LYS A 45 -46.27 24.93 -32.08
N PRO A 46 -47.26 25.75 -31.67
CA PRO A 46 -47.00 27.16 -31.39
C PRO A 46 -46.13 27.35 -30.14
N LEU A 47 -46.19 26.41 -29.19
CA LEU A 47 -45.39 26.46 -27.97
C LEU A 47 -43.90 26.24 -28.27
N LEU A 48 -43.57 25.22 -29.07
CA LEU A 48 -42.18 24.95 -29.48
C LEU A 48 -41.56 26.10 -30.29
N SER A 49 -42.36 26.92 -30.96
CA SER A 49 -41.85 28.06 -31.75
C SER A 49 -41.16 29.15 -30.92
N VAL A 50 -41.40 29.19 -29.60
CA VAL A 50 -40.77 30.13 -28.67
C VAL A 50 -39.78 29.46 -27.71
N CYS A 51 -39.67 28.13 -27.72
CA CYS A 51 -38.76 27.39 -26.87
C CYS A 51 -37.34 27.44 -27.47
N GLU A 52 -36.36 27.92 -26.70
CA GLU A 52 -34.98 28.08 -27.17
C GLU A 52 -34.01 27.07 -26.55
N SER A 53 -34.29 26.62 -25.32
CA SER A 53 -33.47 25.67 -24.57
C SER A 53 -34.10 24.27 -24.50
N TRP A 54 -33.30 23.29 -24.12
CA TRP A 54 -33.76 21.94 -23.80
C TRP A 54 -34.81 21.96 -22.68
N GLU A 55 -34.61 22.75 -21.63
CA GLU A 55 -35.54 22.87 -20.50
C GLU A 55 -36.90 23.41 -20.94
N ASP A 56 -36.92 24.44 -21.80
CA ASP A 56 -38.15 25.02 -22.34
C ASP A 56 -38.93 23.98 -23.15
N CYS A 57 -38.22 23.22 -23.99
CA CYS A 57 -38.82 22.15 -24.78
C CYS A 57 -39.37 21.05 -23.89
N VAL A 58 -38.59 20.54 -22.91
CA VAL A 58 -39.05 19.53 -21.95
C VAL A 58 -40.31 19.99 -21.25
N TRP A 59 -40.33 21.23 -20.73
CA TRP A 59 -41.52 21.79 -20.10
C TRP A 59 -42.72 21.82 -21.06
N ALA A 60 -42.52 22.25 -22.31
CA ALA A 60 -43.59 22.32 -23.31
C ALA A 60 -44.20 20.94 -23.59
N TYR A 61 -43.37 19.91 -23.79
CA TYR A 61 -43.84 18.54 -24.00
C TYR A 61 -44.55 17.97 -22.77
N PHE A 62 -43.99 18.12 -21.57
CA PHE A 62 -44.62 17.66 -20.33
C PHE A 62 -45.95 18.38 -20.04
N ARG A 63 -46.04 19.69 -20.33
CA ARG A 63 -47.26 20.47 -20.18
C ARG A 63 -48.38 19.93 -21.09
N VAL A 64 -48.05 19.68 -22.35
CA VAL A 64 -48.98 19.11 -23.34
C VAL A 64 -49.40 17.70 -22.96
N MET A 65 -48.46 16.86 -22.50
CA MET A 65 -48.74 15.52 -22.00
C MET A 65 -49.74 15.55 -20.84
N VAL A 66 -49.49 16.37 -19.81
CA VAL A 66 -50.39 16.49 -18.65
C VAL A 66 -51.78 16.93 -19.09
N ASP A 67 -51.87 17.94 -19.97
CA ASP A 67 -53.17 18.39 -20.47
C ASP A 67 -53.90 17.29 -21.26
N SER A 68 -53.20 16.51 -22.08
CA SER A 68 -53.79 15.43 -22.87
C SER A 68 -54.29 14.29 -21.97
N LEU A 69 -53.52 13.90 -20.95
CA LEU A 69 -53.91 12.89 -19.98
C LEU A 69 -55.14 13.31 -19.16
N VAL A 70 -55.19 14.59 -18.74
CA VAL A 70 -56.36 15.15 -18.04
C VAL A 70 -57.60 15.12 -18.94
N GLU A 71 -57.50 15.48 -20.23
CA GLU A 71 -58.67 15.37 -21.12
C GLU A 71 -59.12 13.93 -21.30
N LYS A 72 -58.19 12.98 -21.46
CA LYS A 72 -58.52 11.56 -21.60
C LYS A 72 -59.30 11.06 -20.39
N GLU A 73 -58.91 11.45 -19.18
CA GLU A 73 -59.61 11.08 -17.95
C GLU A 73 -60.97 11.79 -17.79
N LEU A 74 -61.09 13.04 -18.22
CA LEU A 74 -62.36 13.75 -18.24
C LEU A 74 -63.35 13.15 -19.25
N MET A 75 -62.84 12.65 -20.38
CA MET A 75 -63.64 11.92 -21.38
C MET A 75 -64.05 10.53 -20.88
N SER A 76 -63.15 9.77 -20.23
CA SER A 76 -63.42 8.43 -19.72
C SER A 76 -64.45 8.45 -18.57
N SER A 77 -64.38 9.46 -17.70
CA SER A 77 -65.29 9.64 -16.56
C SER A 77 -66.70 10.11 -16.93
N GLY A 78 -66.97 10.41 -18.22
CA GLY A 78 -68.27 10.88 -18.70
C GLY A 78 -68.62 12.31 -18.25
N MET A 79 -67.66 13.03 -17.65
CA MET A 79 -67.81 14.43 -17.24
C MET A 79 -67.60 15.42 -18.40
N ALA A 80 -67.11 14.94 -19.55
CA ALA A 80 -67.04 15.73 -20.77
C ALA A 80 -68.46 16.04 -21.28
N HIS A 81 -68.91 17.29 -21.09
CA HIS A 81 -70.07 17.80 -21.82
C HIS A 81 -69.80 17.71 -23.33
N GLN A 82 -70.84 17.33 -24.09
CA GLN A 82 -70.88 16.89 -25.49
C GLN A 82 -70.28 17.84 -26.58
N GLU A 83 -69.43 18.80 -26.25
CA GLU A 83 -68.87 19.78 -27.20
C GLU A 83 -67.37 19.61 -27.48
N VAL A 84 -66.87 18.36 -27.44
CA VAL A 84 -65.47 17.98 -27.75
C VAL A 84 -65.17 17.95 -29.27
N GLU A 85 -66.14 18.23 -30.13
CA GLU A 85 -65.97 18.24 -31.60
C GLU A 85 -65.03 19.32 -32.17
N SER A 86 -64.43 20.17 -31.32
CA SER A 86 -63.62 21.31 -31.74
C SER A 86 -62.10 21.15 -31.59
N LEU A 87 -61.61 20.09 -30.94
CA LEU A 87 -60.17 19.84 -30.77
C LEU A 87 -59.63 18.84 -31.81
N PRO A 88 -58.38 18.99 -32.29
CA PRO A 88 -57.82 18.08 -33.29
C PRO A 88 -57.78 16.62 -32.83
N ARG A 89 -58.14 15.68 -33.72
CA ARG A 89 -58.10 14.24 -33.43
C ARG A 89 -56.70 13.76 -33.04
N GLU A 90 -55.67 14.29 -33.68
CA GLU A 90 -54.26 14.01 -33.38
C GLU A 90 -53.92 14.27 -31.91
N TYR A 91 -54.50 15.31 -31.30
CA TYR A 91 -54.29 15.65 -29.90
C TYR A 91 -55.04 14.71 -28.94
N LEU A 92 -56.25 14.28 -29.32
CA LEU A 92 -57.10 13.38 -28.52
C LEU A 92 -56.59 11.93 -28.57
N GLU A 93 -56.06 11.51 -29.71
CA GLU A 93 -55.54 10.17 -29.95
C GLU A 93 -54.07 10.01 -29.52
N ALA A 94 -53.38 11.10 -29.17
CA ALA A 94 -51.97 11.08 -28.78
C ALA A 94 -51.74 10.23 -27.53
N ASN A 95 -51.07 9.09 -27.69
CA ASN A 95 -50.58 8.29 -26.56
C ASN A 95 -49.26 8.85 -26.07
N TRP A 96 -49.34 9.72 -25.07
CA TRP A 96 -48.20 10.28 -24.38
C TRP A 96 -47.74 9.35 -23.27
N THR A 97 -46.44 9.09 -23.25
CA THR A 97 -45.72 8.51 -22.11
C THR A 97 -44.48 9.38 -21.85
N MET A 98 -43.86 9.22 -20.69
CA MET A 98 -42.66 10.00 -20.35
C MET A 98 -41.50 9.66 -21.30
N GLU A 99 -41.39 8.41 -21.75
CA GLU A 99 -40.40 7.93 -22.71
C GLU A 99 -40.59 8.63 -24.06
N LYS A 100 -41.83 8.68 -24.54
CA LYS A 100 -42.17 9.32 -25.81
C LYS A 100 -41.82 10.80 -25.84
N VAL A 101 -41.98 11.51 -24.72
CA VAL A 101 -41.55 12.93 -24.62
C VAL A 101 -40.06 13.07 -24.93
N PHE A 102 -39.22 12.21 -24.35
CA PHE A 102 -37.78 12.27 -24.59
C PHE A 102 -37.36 11.70 -25.96
N GLU A 103 -38.09 10.74 -26.52
CA GLU A 103 -37.91 10.29 -27.91
C GLU A 103 -38.20 11.42 -28.90
N ASP A 104 -39.32 12.13 -28.72
CA ASP A 104 -39.71 13.26 -29.57
C ASP A 104 -38.74 14.45 -29.43
N LEU A 105 -38.19 14.68 -28.23
CA LEU A 105 -37.12 15.66 -28.00
C LEU A 105 -35.82 15.30 -28.73
N GLN A 106 -35.47 14.02 -28.78
CA GLN A 106 -34.31 13.54 -29.54
C GLN A 106 -34.53 13.62 -31.06
N ALA A 107 -35.78 13.72 -31.50
CA ALA A 107 -36.16 13.98 -32.89
C ALA A 107 -36.37 15.47 -33.21
N SER A 108 -36.04 16.38 -32.29
CA SER A 108 -36.21 17.83 -32.49
C SER A 108 -35.39 18.37 -33.66
N GLU A 109 -35.95 19.33 -34.39
CA GLU A 109 -35.26 20.02 -35.50
C GLU A 109 -34.19 21.01 -35.02
N SER A 110 -34.23 21.41 -33.74
CA SER A 110 -33.28 22.38 -33.17
C SER A 110 -31.96 21.70 -32.82
N LYS A 111 -30.91 22.03 -33.58
CA LYS A 111 -29.54 21.53 -33.31
C LYS A 111 -29.08 21.82 -31.88
N ARG A 112 -29.41 22.99 -31.34
CA ARG A 112 -29.06 23.36 -29.96
C ARG A 112 -29.67 22.41 -28.94
N VAL A 113 -30.95 22.08 -29.10
CA VAL A 113 -31.67 21.15 -28.21
C VAL A 113 -31.09 19.74 -28.33
N LEU A 114 -30.68 19.31 -29.53
CA LEU A 114 -30.02 18.02 -29.73
C LEU A 114 -28.63 17.95 -29.08
N ASP A 115 -27.87 19.05 -29.10
CA ASP A 115 -26.56 19.14 -28.45
C ASP A 115 -26.73 19.18 -26.92
N GLU A 116 -27.66 19.99 -26.40
CA GLU A 116 -28.01 20.05 -24.98
C GLU A 116 -28.54 18.71 -24.45
N SER A 117 -29.31 17.96 -25.26
CA SER A 117 -29.81 16.61 -24.90
C SER A 117 -28.69 15.58 -24.68
N LYS A 118 -27.49 15.84 -25.21
CA LYS A 118 -26.30 14.97 -25.04
C LYS A 118 -25.42 15.41 -23.89
N GLU A 119 -25.72 16.54 -23.24
CA GLU A 119 -24.96 16.98 -22.08
C GLU A 119 -25.20 16.03 -20.90
N HIS A 120 -24.12 15.67 -20.19
CA HIS A 120 -24.16 14.69 -19.11
C HIS A 120 -25.23 14.99 -18.04
N TYR A 121 -25.42 16.26 -17.67
CA TYR A 121 -26.41 16.64 -16.66
C TYR A 121 -27.86 16.44 -17.13
N HIS A 122 -28.18 16.79 -18.38
CA HIS A 122 -29.51 16.57 -18.95
C HIS A 122 -29.79 15.08 -19.17
N VAL A 123 -28.76 14.29 -19.51
CA VAL A 123 -28.87 12.83 -19.58
C VAL A 123 -29.21 12.25 -18.19
N ILE A 124 -28.52 12.69 -17.13
CA ILE A 124 -28.86 12.29 -15.75
C ILE A 124 -30.31 12.67 -15.41
N GLN A 125 -30.72 13.90 -15.70
CA GLN A 125 -32.10 14.35 -15.45
C GLN A 125 -33.13 13.51 -16.21
N LYS A 126 -32.90 13.22 -17.49
CA LYS A 126 -33.76 12.35 -18.31
C LYS A 126 -33.97 10.99 -17.63
N PHE A 127 -32.90 10.29 -17.27
CA PHE A 127 -33.01 8.95 -16.68
C PHE A 127 -33.65 8.98 -15.28
N VAL A 128 -33.37 10.02 -14.48
CA VAL A 128 -34.03 10.22 -13.17
C VAL A 128 -35.52 10.46 -13.33
N ILE A 129 -35.95 11.24 -14.33
CA ILE A 129 -37.37 11.48 -14.63
C ILE A 129 -38.07 10.21 -15.13
N LEU A 130 -37.40 9.44 -15.99
CA LEU A 130 -37.91 8.16 -16.49
C LEU A 130 -37.93 7.05 -15.43
N GLY A 131 -37.15 7.19 -14.35
CA GLY A 131 -36.97 6.15 -13.35
C GLY A 131 -36.13 4.96 -13.83
N ASP A 132 -35.47 5.08 -14.98
CA ASP A 132 -34.60 4.04 -15.55
C ASP A 132 -33.17 4.21 -15.03
N LEU A 133 -32.91 3.58 -13.88
CA LEU A 133 -31.60 3.59 -13.24
C LEU A 133 -30.61 2.68 -13.94
N ASP A 134 -31.06 1.57 -14.54
CA ASP A 134 -30.19 0.63 -15.24
C ASP A 134 -29.56 1.25 -16.49
N GLY A 135 -30.36 2.01 -17.25
CA GLY A 135 -29.88 2.81 -18.38
C GLY A 135 -28.90 3.91 -17.94
N LEU A 136 -29.16 4.57 -16.79
CA LEU A 136 -28.23 5.55 -16.23
C LEU A 136 -26.86 4.93 -15.87
N MET A 137 -26.85 3.72 -15.31
CA MET A 137 -25.61 3.02 -14.99
C MET A 137 -24.85 2.61 -16.25
N GLU A 138 -25.52 2.28 -17.35
CA GLU A 138 -24.87 2.00 -18.64
C GLU A 138 -24.18 3.25 -19.19
N GLU A 139 -24.86 4.41 -19.17
CA GLU A 139 -24.24 5.69 -19.53
C GLU A 139 -23.03 6.01 -18.65
N PHE A 140 -23.11 5.79 -17.34
CA PHE A 140 -21.96 6.00 -16.45
C PHE A 140 -20.77 5.10 -16.81
N SER A 141 -21.02 3.84 -17.14
CA SER A 141 -19.99 2.91 -17.61
C SER A 141 -19.34 3.40 -18.91
N ASP A 142 -20.15 3.84 -19.88
CA ASP A 142 -19.65 4.35 -21.16
C ASP A 142 -18.81 5.62 -20.99
N TRP A 143 -19.23 6.50 -20.08
CA TRP A 143 -18.50 7.73 -19.77
C TRP A 143 -17.16 7.45 -19.08
N LEU A 144 -17.10 6.43 -18.22
CA LEU A 144 -15.85 5.97 -17.59
C LEU A 144 -14.92 5.24 -18.57
N ALA A 145 -15.48 4.51 -19.53
CA ALA A 145 -14.71 3.83 -20.58
C ALA A 145 -14.15 4.80 -21.62
N SER A 146 -14.70 6.02 -21.70
CA SER A 146 -14.23 7.07 -22.60
C SER A 146 -12.81 7.52 -22.26
N SER A 147 -11.99 7.77 -23.29
CA SER A 147 -10.61 8.23 -23.12
C SER A 147 -10.51 9.68 -22.61
N LYS A 148 -11.61 10.43 -22.63
CA LYS A 148 -11.63 11.82 -22.15
C LYS A 148 -11.82 11.84 -20.63
N PRO A 149 -10.97 12.56 -19.87
CA PRO A 149 -11.14 12.68 -18.44
C PRO A 149 -12.46 13.39 -18.13
N LEU A 150 -13.26 12.80 -17.25
CA LEU A 150 -14.51 13.39 -16.81
C LEU A 150 -14.25 14.64 -15.95
N PRO A 151 -15.10 15.68 -16.06
CA PRO A 151 -15.03 16.84 -15.18
C PRO A 151 -15.17 16.45 -13.70
N PHE A 152 -14.42 17.13 -12.82
CA PHE A 152 -14.43 16.87 -11.39
C PHE A 152 -15.84 16.89 -10.76
N HIS A 153 -16.60 17.94 -11.05
CA HIS A 153 -17.95 18.11 -10.50
C HIS A 153 -18.95 17.06 -11.01
N LEU A 154 -18.75 16.57 -12.23
CA LEU A 154 -19.59 15.51 -12.80
C LEU A 154 -19.32 14.20 -12.06
N LEU A 155 -18.05 13.80 -11.90
CA LEU A 155 -17.70 12.57 -11.18
C LEU A 155 -18.12 12.63 -9.70
N ARG A 156 -18.02 13.82 -9.09
CA ARG A 156 -18.56 14.08 -7.76
C ARG A 156 -20.07 13.82 -7.72
N LEU A 157 -20.83 14.41 -8.65
CA LEU A 157 -22.28 14.21 -8.73
C LEU A 157 -22.63 12.73 -8.94
N MET A 158 -21.98 12.05 -9.89
CA MET A 158 -22.18 10.62 -10.16
C MET A 158 -21.98 9.78 -8.89
N THR A 159 -20.88 10.02 -8.17
CA THR A 159 -20.56 9.30 -6.93
C THR A 159 -21.62 9.52 -5.86
N HIS A 160 -22.01 10.78 -5.63
CA HIS A 160 -23.01 11.10 -4.61
C HIS A 160 -24.40 10.58 -4.99
N LEU A 161 -24.73 10.55 -6.27
CA LEU A 161 -25.99 10.01 -6.77
C LEU A 161 -26.06 8.49 -6.54
N VAL A 162 -24.98 7.76 -6.84
CA VAL A 162 -24.87 6.32 -6.56
C VAL A 162 -25.00 6.04 -5.06
N LEU A 163 -24.29 6.79 -4.21
CA LEU A 163 -24.40 6.65 -2.76
C LEU A 163 -25.80 6.98 -2.24
N PHE A 164 -26.44 8.02 -2.80
CA PHE A 164 -27.81 8.39 -2.47
C PHE A 164 -28.79 7.27 -2.83
N PHE A 165 -28.73 6.73 -4.04
CA PHE A 165 -29.58 5.61 -4.47
C PHE A 165 -29.37 4.35 -3.61
N ARG A 166 -28.13 4.05 -3.23
CA ARG A 166 -27.83 2.97 -2.27
C ARG A 166 -28.50 3.22 -0.91
N SER A 167 -28.45 4.44 -0.39
CA SER A 167 -29.09 4.78 0.89
C SER A 167 -30.62 4.69 0.85
N LEU A 168 -31.23 4.84 -0.33
CA LEU A 168 -32.66 4.59 -0.55
C LEU A 168 -33.00 3.10 -0.69
N GLY A 169 -32.00 2.21 -0.74
CA GLY A 169 -32.19 0.77 -0.92
C GLY A 169 -32.50 0.35 -2.36
N LEU A 170 -32.15 1.18 -3.34
CA LEU A 170 -32.34 0.84 -4.76
C LEU A 170 -31.25 -0.12 -5.22
N SER A 171 -31.65 -1.19 -5.91
CA SER A 171 -30.71 -2.14 -6.51
C SER A 171 -30.06 -1.52 -7.74
N LEU A 172 -28.77 -1.23 -7.66
CA LEU A 172 -27.95 -0.77 -8.78
C LEU A 172 -26.98 -1.88 -9.21
N LYS A 173 -26.46 -1.76 -10.44
CA LYS A 173 -25.35 -2.58 -10.93
C LYS A 173 -24.09 -2.29 -10.10
N GLU A 174 -23.73 -3.23 -9.21
CA GLU A 174 -22.66 -3.05 -8.22
C GLU A 174 -21.29 -2.79 -8.86
N GLU A 175 -20.99 -3.45 -9.98
CA GLU A 175 -19.73 -3.28 -10.74
C GLU A 175 -19.50 -1.82 -11.15
N VAL A 176 -20.52 -1.21 -11.77
CA VAL A 176 -20.44 0.19 -12.21
C VAL A 176 -20.36 1.14 -11.01
N CYS A 177 -21.09 0.85 -9.92
CA CYS A 177 -20.99 1.66 -8.69
C CYS A 177 -19.57 1.67 -8.13
N VAL A 178 -18.94 0.49 -8.09
CA VAL A 178 -17.56 0.31 -7.66
C VAL A 178 -16.60 1.06 -8.57
N ASP A 179 -16.79 1.01 -9.89
CA ASP A 179 -15.91 1.69 -10.83
C ASP A 179 -16.04 3.22 -10.79
N VAL A 180 -17.25 3.76 -10.60
CA VAL A 180 -17.47 5.19 -10.34
C VAL A 180 -16.74 5.62 -9.06
N LEU A 181 -16.86 4.83 -7.97
CA LEU A 181 -16.17 5.10 -6.71
C LEU A 181 -14.65 5.05 -6.87
N LYS A 182 -14.10 4.03 -7.52
CA LYS A 182 -12.65 3.91 -7.80
C LYS A 182 -12.13 5.11 -8.60
N ALA A 183 -12.85 5.52 -9.64
CA ALA A 183 -12.48 6.66 -10.47
C ALA A 183 -12.45 7.95 -9.64
N TYR A 184 -13.44 8.14 -8.76
CA TYR A 184 -13.49 9.31 -7.88
C TYR A 184 -12.40 9.29 -6.82
N ILE A 185 -12.15 8.15 -6.17
CA ILE A 185 -11.06 7.96 -5.21
C ILE A 185 -9.71 8.26 -5.88
N SER A 186 -9.46 7.73 -7.07
CA SER A 186 -8.23 8.00 -7.84
C SER A 186 -8.04 9.50 -8.12
N LEU A 187 -9.14 10.21 -8.40
CA LEU A 187 -9.11 11.65 -8.58
C LEU A 187 -8.80 12.38 -7.25
N LEU A 188 -9.46 12.01 -6.14
CA LEU A 188 -9.19 12.60 -4.82
C LEU A 188 -7.73 12.44 -4.39
N ILE A 189 -7.13 11.27 -4.68
CA ILE A 189 -5.71 11.00 -4.42
C ILE A 189 -4.82 11.93 -5.25
N ARG A 190 -5.14 12.11 -6.55
CA ARG A 190 -4.40 13.01 -7.44
C ARG A 190 -4.47 14.47 -6.98
N ASP A 191 -5.62 14.92 -6.47
CA ASP A 191 -5.84 16.28 -5.98
C ASP A 191 -5.43 16.46 -4.50
N GLN A 192 -4.77 15.45 -3.90
CA GLN A 192 -4.26 15.45 -2.52
C GLN A 192 -5.33 15.71 -1.43
N GLN A 193 -6.60 15.38 -1.71
CA GLN A 193 -7.71 15.52 -0.76
C GLN A 193 -7.81 14.28 0.16
N MET A 194 -6.79 14.06 0.98
CA MET A 194 -6.60 12.82 1.75
C MET A 194 -7.69 12.58 2.80
N ASP A 195 -8.21 13.66 3.41
CA ASP A 195 -9.22 13.58 4.48
C ASP A 195 -10.49 12.85 4.04
N LEU A 196 -10.81 12.95 2.75
CA LEU A 196 -12.04 12.40 2.19
C LEU A 196 -11.90 10.95 1.74
N VAL A 197 -10.69 10.50 1.41
CA VAL A 197 -10.43 9.20 0.76
C VAL A 197 -10.98 8.04 1.60
N ALA A 198 -10.74 8.05 2.92
CA ALA A 198 -11.18 6.98 3.80
C ALA A 198 -12.70 6.78 3.78
N SER A 199 -13.46 7.89 3.80
CA SER A 199 -14.93 7.85 3.81
C SER A 199 -15.53 7.22 2.55
N TYR A 200 -14.94 7.48 1.37
CA TYR A 200 -15.39 6.90 0.11
C TYR A 200 -14.92 5.45 -0.07
N VAL A 201 -13.71 5.13 0.39
CA VAL A 201 -13.19 3.76 0.35
C VAL A 201 -14.00 2.83 1.26
N GLY A 202 -14.50 3.32 2.40
CA GLY A 202 -15.41 2.56 3.26
C GLY A 202 -16.76 2.18 2.62
N GLN A 203 -17.12 2.78 1.49
CA GLN A 203 -18.34 2.43 0.73
C GLN A 203 -18.11 1.33 -0.32
N LEU A 204 -16.87 0.85 -0.47
CA LEU A 204 -16.51 -0.26 -1.35
C LEU A 204 -16.66 -1.61 -0.61
N PRO A 205 -16.77 -2.74 -1.34
CA PRO A 205 -16.65 -4.06 -0.75
C PRO A 205 -15.33 -4.23 0.00
N VAL A 206 -15.35 -4.93 1.14
CA VAL A 206 -14.23 -5.02 2.11
C VAL A 206 -12.89 -5.42 1.45
N ASP A 207 -12.91 -6.44 0.58
CA ASP A 207 -11.71 -6.93 -0.11
C ASP A 207 -11.07 -5.83 -0.98
N LEU A 208 -11.92 -5.10 -1.70
CA LEU A 208 -11.46 -4.05 -2.59
C LEU A 208 -11.08 -2.78 -1.82
N ALA A 209 -11.80 -2.46 -0.75
CA ALA A 209 -11.51 -1.32 0.11
C ALA A 209 -10.09 -1.43 0.70
N THR A 210 -9.72 -2.64 1.14
CA THR A 210 -8.39 -2.96 1.67
C THR A 210 -7.31 -2.69 0.62
N VAL A 211 -7.49 -3.20 -0.61
CA VAL A 211 -6.53 -3.04 -1.71
C VAL A 211 -6.40 -1.58 -2.15
N GLN A 212 -7.52 -0.85 -2.30
CA GLN A 212 -7.51 0.54 -2.74
C GLN A 212 -6.91 1.47 -1.69
N TYR A 213 -7.23 1.26 -0.41
CA TYR A 213 -6.65 2.07 0.66
C TYR A 213 -5.17 1.76 0.86
N ALA A 214 -4.75 0.50 0.74
CA ALA A 214 -3.34 0.13 0.77
C ALA A 214 -2.54 0.84 -0.35
N ALA A 215 -3.03 0.79 -1.59
CA ALA A 215 -2.43 1.50 -2.72
C ALA A 215 -2.35 3.02 -2.48
N PHE A 216 -3.36 3.61 -1.82
CA PHE A 216 -3.32 5.01 -1.40
C PHE A 216 -2.22 5.27 -0.37
N LEU A 217 -2.14 4.48 0.72
CA LEU A 217 -1.13 4.68 1.77
C LEU A 217 0.30 4.57 1.26
N GLU A 218 0.54 3.77 0.22
CA GLU A 218 1.86 3.72 -0.43
C GLU A 218 2.27 5.03 -1.11
N THR A 219 1.31 5.83 -1.57
CA THR A 219 1.59 7.15 -2.14
C THR A 219 1.93 8.19 -1.06
N VAL A 220 1.59 7.91 0.21
CA VAL A 220 1.83 8.79 1.35
C VAL A 220 3.29 8.67 1.81
N THR A 221 4.12 9.54 1.25
CA THR A 221 5.56 9.60 1.56
C THR A 221 5.88 10.37 2.85
N GLN A 222 4.98 11.26 3.29
CA GLN A 222 5.24 12.12 4.46
C GLN A 222 4.86 11.41 5.77
N PRO A 223 5.76 11.33 6.76
CA PRO A 223 5.53 10.62 8.01
C PRO A 223 4.45 11.28 8.89
N GLU A 224 4.32 12.61 8.81
CA GLU A 224 3.37 13.40 9.61
C GLU A 224 1.91 13.10 9.29
N LEU A 225 1.62 12.70 8.04
CA LEU A 225 0.28 12.43 7.54
C LEU A 225 -0.17 10.99 7.84
N ARG A 226 0.77 10.10 8.15
CA ARG A 226 0.49 8.67 8.37
C ARG A 226 -0.49 8.42 9.54
N PRO A 227 -0.33 9.03 10.73
CA PRO A 227 -1.27 8.84 11.83
C PRO A 227 -2.67 9.34 11.50
N GLN A 228 -2.77 10.47 10.80
CA GLN A 228 -4.06 11.04 10.39
C GLN A 228 -4.79 10.12 9.41
N CYS A 229 -4.10 9.56 8.40
CA CYS A 229 -4.70 8.59 7.50
C CYS A 229 -5.22 7.34 8.24
N LEU A 230 -4.46 6.80 9.19
CA LEU A 230 -4.91 5.63 9.97
C LEU A 230 -6.11 5.94 10.87
N GLN A 231 -6.16 7.15 11.45
CA GLN A 231 -7.33 7.60 12.21
C GLN A 231 -8.57 7.69 11.32
N LEU A 232 -8.45 8.31 10.14
CA LEU A 232 -9.55 8.41 9.18
C LEU A 232 -10.02 7.04 8.69
N ALA A 233 -9.10 6.09 8.48
CA ALA A 233 -9.45 4.71 8.13
C ALA A 233 -10.26 4.03 9.24
N THR A 234 -9.86 4.23 10.50
CA THR A 234 -10.58 3.71 11.67
C THR A 234 -11.98 4.31 11.78
N GLU A 235 -12.11 5.63 11.59
CA GLU A 235 -13.39 6.34 11.61
C GLU A 235 -14.32 5.90 10.47
N ALA A 236 -13.77 5.57 9.31
CA ALA A 236 -14.51 5.03 8.18
C ALA A 236 -14.88 3.53 8.32
N GLY A 237 -14.46 2.87 9.41
CA GLY A 237 -14.74 1.45 9.66
C GLY A 237 -13.91 0.49 8.80
N LEU A 238 -12.77 0.94 8.27
CA LEU A 238 -11.84 0.10 7.51
C LEU A 238 -10.99 -0.77 8.44
N ASP A 239 -10.62 -1.97 7.96
CA ASP A 239 -9.71 -2.84 8.69
C ASP A 239 -8.26 -2.36 8.56
N VAL A 240 -7.81 -1.58 9.54
CA VAL A 240 -6.45 -1.03 9.61
C VAL A 240 -5.40 -2.15 9.69
N SER A 241 -5.74 -3.30 10.27
CA SER A 241 -4.84 -4.46 10.38
C SER A 241 -4.51 -5.02 9.00
N ALA A 242 -5.56 -5.38 8.26
CA ALA A 242 -5.43 -5.93 6.91
C ALA A 242 -4.77 -4.94 5.95
N ILE A 243 -5.15 -3.66 6.04
CA ILE A 243 -4.58 -2.59 5.21
C ILE A 243 -3.08 -2.44 5.46
N THR A 244 -2.65 -2.25 6.71
CA THR A 244 -1.23 -2.01 7.02
C THR A 244 -0.36 -3.21 6.69
N LYS A 245 -0.87 -4.43 6.89
CA LYS A 245 -0.22 -5.66 6.44
C LYS A 245 -0.03 -5.68 4.92
N LEU A 246 -1.10 -5.43 4.16
CA LEU A 246 -1.06 -5.45 2.70
C LEU A 246 -0.11 -4.39 2.11
N VAL A 247 -0.04 -3.20 2.71
CA VAL A 247 0.90 -2.13 2.31
C VAL A 247 2.34 -2.62 2.43
N VAL A 248 2.68 -3.27 3.54
CA VAL A 248 4.04 -3.77 3.78
C VAL A 248 4.38 -4.93 2.85
N GLU A 249 3.44 -5.86 2.64
CA GLU A 249 3.62 -6.99 1.72
C GLU A 249 3.81 -6.51 0.27
N SER A 250 2.99 -5.58 -0.21
CA SER A 250 3.10 -5.05 -1.58
C SER A 250 4.44 -4.34 -1.83
N VAL A 251 4.91 -3.53 -0.87
CA VAL A 251 6.21 -2.86 -0.99
C VAL A 251 7.38 -3.85 -0.91
N ARG A 252 7.24 -4.95 -0.17
CA ARG A 252 8.25 -6.01 -0.06
C ARG A 252 8.37 -6.83 -1.36
N GLU A 253 7.24 -7.16 -1.97
CA GLU A 253 7.12 -8.05 -3.15
C GLU A 253 7.42 -7.35 -4.48
N ARG A 254 7.41 -6.01 -4.52
CA ARG A 254 7.70 -5.24 -5.75
C ARG A 254 9.04 -5.54 -6.41
N ASP A 255 10.02 -6.02 -5.64
CA ASP A 255 11.36 -6.26 -6.13
C ASP A 255 11.64 -7.75 -6.29
N ASP A 256 10.82 -8.54 -7.00
CA ASP A 256 11.07 -9.97 -7.29
C ASP A 256 12.28 -10.21 -8.23
N ALA A 257 13.41 -9.57 -7.95
CA ALA A 257 14.70 -10.14 -8.31
C ALA A 257 14.91 -11.38 -7.42
N ASP A 258 14.65 -12.55 -7.99
CA ASP A 258 14.94 -13.87 -7.42
C ASP A 258 16.28 -13.86 -6.66
N PHE A 259 16.35 -14.66 -5.58
CA PHE A 259 17.53 -14.99 -4.77
C PHE A 259 18.62 -15.69 -5.62
N THR A 260 19.03 -15.09 -6.74
CA THR A 260 19.99 -15.63 -7.69
C THR A 260 21.38 -15.20 -7.27
N HIS A 261 22.22 -16.20 -6.98
CA HIS A 261 23.57 -16.07 -6.41
C HIS A 261 24.59 -15.31 -7.27
N HIS A 262 24.21 -14.60 -8.34
CA HIS A 262 25.14 -14.16 -9.39
C HIS A 262 24.97 -12.72 -9.90
N SER A 263 24.25 -11.81 -9.23
CA SER A 263 24.33 -10.39 -9.61
C SER A 263 25.63 -9.77 -9.07
N GLN A 264 26.65 -9.70 -9.94
CA GLN A 264 27.99 -9.18 -9.69
C GLN A 264 28.07 -7.64 -9.57
N THR A 265 26.96 -6.97 -9.23
CA THR A 265 26.95 -5.53 -8.90
C THR A 265 26.23 -5.34 -7.56
N LEU A 266 26.89 -5.79 -6.48
CA LEU A 266 26.45 -5.55 -5.11
C LEU A 266 26.71 -4.07 -4.78
N GLU A 267 25.72 -3.20 -5.06
CA GLU A 267 25.62 -1.93 -4.35
C GLU A 267 25.38 -2.26 -2.87
N THR A 268 26.44 -2.21 -2.07
CA THR A 268 26.41 -2.45 -0.63
C THR A 268 25.83 -1.26 0.15
N GLY A 269 25.65 -0.11 -0.50
CA GLY A 269 25.02 1.08 0.07
C GLY A 269 23.50 0.97 0.14
N THR A 270 22.91 1.66 1.11
CA THR A 270 21.45 1.77 1.26
C THR A 270 20.90 2.69 0.17
N THR A 271 20.08 2.16 -0.73
CA THR A 271 19.46 2.92 -1.81
C THR A 271 18.20 3.64 -1.33
N LYS A 272 17.64 4.54 -2.15
CA LYS A 272 16.35 5.19 -1.84
C LYS A 272 15.18 4.21 -1.80
N GLU A 273 15.26 3.11 -2.55
CA GLU A 273 14.26 2.05 -2.54
C GLU A 273 14.38 1.20 -1.27
N ASP A 274 15.60 0.90 -0.83
CA ASP A 274 15.84 0.26 0.46
C ASP A 274 15.29 1.12 1.61
N GLN A 275 15.47 2.44 1.55
CA GLN A 275 14.92 3.36 2.55
C GLN A 275 13.37 3.33 2.58
N ARG A 276 12.71 3.24 1.43
CA ARG A 276 11.24 3.07 1.39
C ARG A 276 10.79 1.77 2.05
N LYS A 277 11.52 0.66 1.87
CA LYS A 277 11.25 -0.61 2.57
C LYS A 277 11.51 -0.52 4.07
N ILE A 278 12.48 0.28 4.50
CA ILE A 278 12.70 0.55 5.93
C ILE A 278 11.54 1.40 6.50
N ASP A 279 11.03 2.36 5.73
CA ASP A 279 9.98 3.28 6.15
C ASP A 279 8.57 2.70 6.13
N VAL A 280 8.34 1.62 5.38
CA VAL A 280 7.03 0.96 5.35
C VAL A 280 6.72 0.24 6.67
N ILE A 281 7.74 -0.17 7.43
CA ILE A 281 7.56 -0.86 8.72
C ILE A 281 6.87 0.04 9.75
N ASP A 282 7.04 1.36 9.64
CA ASP A 282 6.42 2.32 10.56
C ASP A 282 4.89 2.17 10.57
N TRP A 283 4.27 1.76 9.45
CA TRP A 283 2.83 1.51 9.36
C TRP A 283 2.35 0.45 10.35
N LEU A 284 3.12 -0.62 10.56
CA LEU A 284 2.79 -1.70 11.50
C LEU A 284 3.15 -1.36 12.96
N LEU A 285 4.03 -0.37 13.17
CA LEU A 285 4.46 0.02 14.51
C LEU A 285 3.52 1.02 15.19
N PHE A 286 2.57 1.63 14.45
CA PHE A 286 1.59 2.57 15.01
C PHE A 286 0.66 1.91 16.03
N ASP A 287 0.15 0.72 15.73
CA ASP A 287 -0.72 -0.02 16.63
C ASP A 287 0.07 -1.15 17.32
N PRO A 288 0.19 -1.14 18.66
CA PRO A 288 0.81 -2.21 19.39
C PRO A 288 0.24 -3.61 19.08
N ALA A 289 -1.04 -3.74 18.71
CA ALA A 289 -1.66 -5.04 18.39
C ALA A 289 -0.97 -5.75 17.21
N HIS A 290 -0.39 -5.00 16.27
CA HIS A 290 0.29 -5.55 15.09
C HIS A 290 1.76 -5.88 15.35
N ARG A 291 2.22 -5.91 16.61
CA ARG A 291 3.65 -6.09 16.90
C ARG A 291 4.21 -7.43 16.44
N ALA A 292 3.41 -8.50 16.48
CA ALA A 292 3.79 -9.81 15.96
C ALA A 292 4.01 -9.76 14.43
N GLU A 293 3.08 -9.15 13.70
CA GLU A 293 3.19 -8.97 12.25
C GLU A 293 4.35 -8.05 11.86
N ALA A 294 4.53 -6.93 12.59
CA ALA A 294 5.66 -6.03 12.42
C ALA A 294 7.00 -6.77 12.53
N LEU A 295 7.11 -7.71 13.47
CA LEU A 295 8.31 -8.52 13.66
C LEU A 295 8.53 -9.49 12.50
N LYS A 296 7.49 -10.20 12.05
CA LYS A 296 7.54 -11.12 10.90
C LYS A 296 7.99 -10.39 9.62
N GLN A 297 7.38 -9.25 9.33
CA GLN A 297 7.70 -8.44 8.16
C GLN A 297 9.10 -7.82 8.24
N SER A 298 9.50 -7.33 9.42
CA SER A 298 10.85 -6.83 9.65
C SER A 298 11.90 -7.92 9.41
N ASN A 299 11.66 -9.13 9.90
CA ASN A 299 12.54 -10.28 9.66
C ASN A 299 12.63 -10.60 8.17
N ALA A 300 11.51 -10.62 7.44
CA ALA A 300 11.51 -10.85 5.99
C ALA A 300 12.35 -9.82 5.22
N ILE A 301 12.22 -8.52 5.56
CA ILE A 301 13.02 -7.45 4.95
C ILE A 301 14.51 -7.61 5.31
N MET A 302 14.81 -7.92 6.58
CA MET A 302 16.19 -8.15 7.02
C MET A 302 16.82 -9.38 6.35
N ARG A 303 16.09 -10.49 6.17
CA ARG A 303 16.57 -11.66 5.42
C ARG A 303 17.06 -11.26 4.03
N ARG A 304 16.29 -10.42 3.34
CA ARG A 304 16.63 -9.92 2.01
C ARG A 304 17.87 -9.02 2.04
N PHE A 305 17.93 -8.05 2.96
CA PHE A 305 19.11 -7.18 3.07
C PHE A 305 20.40 -7.94 3.45
N LEU A 306 20.29 -8.95 4.31
CA LEU A 306 21.43 -9.80 4.67
C LEU A 306 21.93 -10.63 3.49
N ALA A 307 21.04 -11.15 2.65
CA ALA A 307 21.43 -11.87 1.44
C ALA A 307 22.19 -10.98 0.44
N PHE A 308 21.79 -9.71 0.32
CA PHE A 308 22.50 -8.71 -0.49
C PHE A 308 23.65 -8.01 0.25
N GLN A 309 24.00 -8.45 1.47
CA GLN A 309 25.10 -7.88 2.27
C GLN A 309 24.95 -6.38 2.61
N LYS A 310 23.71 -5.86 2.60
CA LYS A 310 23.38 -4.49 2.98
C LYS A 310 23.21 -4.41 4.51
N HIS A 311 24.31 -4.54 5.24
CA HIS A 311 24.30 -4.61 6.70
C HIS A 311 23.75 -3.35 7.36
N ASP A 312 24.05 -2.17 6.82
CA ASP A 312 23.54 -0.89 7.35
C ASP A 312 22.01 -0.78 7.20
N ALA A 313 21.45 -1.24 6.07
CA ALA A 313 20.01 -1.28 5.85
C ALA A 313 19.33 -2.27 6.81
N ALA A 314 19.92 -3.45 7.03
CA ALA A 314 19.43 -4.41 8.01
C ALA A 314 19.47 -3.86 9.43
N LYS A 315 20.54 -3.13 9.81
CA LYS A 315 20.62 -2.42 11.11
C LYS A 315 19.56 -1.33 11.24
N ALA A 316 19.29 -0.58 10.17
CA ALA A 316 18.25 0.45 10.17
C ALA A 316 16.86 -0.16 10.44
N VAL A 317 16.52 -1.28 9.77
CA VAL A 317 15.29 -2.04 10.08
C VAL A 317 15.27 -2.52 11.52
N PHE A 318 16.37 -3.13 11.98
CA PHE A 318 16.48 -3.65 13.34
C PHE A 318 16.24 -2.57 14.39
N SER A 319 16.80 -1.37 14.20
CA SER A 319 16.64 -0.23 15.10
C SER A 319 15.22 0.34 15.18
N LYS A 320 14.39 0.11 14.15
CA LYS A 320 12.98 0.53 14.16
C LYS A 320 12.10 -0.36 15.02
N VAL A 321 12.44 -1.65 15.14
CA VAL A 321 11.71 -2.59 15.99
C VAL A 321 11.97 -2.22 17.45
N PRO A 322 10.96 -1.81 18.24
CA PRO A 322 11.21 -1.40 19.61
C PRO A 322 11.70 -2.56 20.47
N GLU A 323 12.58 -2.32 21.44
CA GLU A 323 13.14 -3.38 22.30
C GLU A 323 12.07 -4.10 23.14
N ASP A 324 10.96 -3.42 23.43
CA ASP A 324 9.84 -3.97 24.18
C ASP A 324 8.93 -4.88 23.34
N SER A 325 9.21 -5.05 22.04
CA SER A 325 8.36 -5.81 21.11
C SER A 325 8.12 -7.23 21.56
N MET A 326 9.17 -7.95 21.96
CA MET A 326 9.05 -9.33 22.44
C MET A 326 8.14 -9.39 23.68
N ARG A 327 8.39 -8.52 24.67
CA ARG A 327 7.57 -8.45 25.90
C ARG A 327 6.11 -8.14 25.58
N LYS A 328 5.86 -7.24 24.64
CA LYS A 328 4.50 -6.87 24.21
C LYS A 328 3.77 -8.04 23.56
N ILE A 329 4.42 -8.78 22.65
CA ILE A 329 3.85 -9.98 22.00
C ILE A 329 3.42 -11.00 23.06
N TYR A 330 4.30 -11.33 24.02
CA TYR A 330 3.96 -12.22 25.13
C TYR A 330 2.82 -11.69 26.00
N SER A 331 2.81 -10.39 26.32
CA SER A 331 1.77 -9.79 27.16
C SER A 331 0.39 -9.77 26.47
N GLN A 332 0.35 -9.52 25.17
CA GLN A 332 -0.87 -9.51 24.37
C GLN A 332 -1.45 -10.91 24.29
N TRP A 333 -0.61 -11.91 24.01
CA TRP A 333 -1.03 -13.31 24.01
C TRP A 333 -1.61 -13.75 25.37
N THR A 334 -0.91 -13.40 26.46
CA THR A 334 -1.36 -13.75 27.82
C THR A 334 -2.67 -13.04 28.19
N SER A 335 -2.92 -11.84 27.67
CA SER A 335 -4.15 -11.07 27.94
C SER A 335 -5.40 -11.62 27.25
N VAL A 336 -5.23 -12.38 26.17
CA VAL A 336 -6.33 -13.05 25.44
C VAL A 336 -6.89 -14.26 26.20
N GLY A 337 -6.29 -14.61 27.35
CA GLY A 337 -6.80 -15.65 28.26
C GLY A 337 -6.37 -17.06 27.90
N GLU A 338 -5.38 -17.21 27.01
CA GLU A 338 -4.85 -18.49 26.60
C GLU A 338 -3.69 -18.94 27.51
N THR A 339 -3.85 -20.10 28.15
CA THR A 339 -2.76 -20.80 28.86
C THR A 339 -1.86 -21.61 27.92
N SER A 340 -2.12 -21.55 26.61
CA SER A 340 -1.34 -22.20 25.55
C SER A 340 -0.01 -21.48 25.30
N PRO A 341 1.04 -22.20 24.89
CA PRO A 341 2.25 -21.58 24.37
C PRO A 341 1.91 -20.70 23.16
N LEU A 342 2.77 -19.72 22.86
CA LEU A 342 2.63 -18.86 21.69
C LEU A 342 2.43 -19.68 20.39
N PRO A 343 1.79 -19.10 19.36
CA PRO A 343 1.77 -19.67 18.02
C PRO A 343 3.20 -19.99 17.56
N ALA A 344 3.38 -21.14 16.91
CA ALA A 344 4.69 -21.56 16.42
C ALA A 344 5.32 -20.51 15.50
N GLU A 345 4.51 -19.81 14.70
CA GLU A 345 4.97 -18.73 13.82
C GLU A 345 5.57 -17.54 14.59
N ASP A 346 4.92 -17.11 15.67
CA ASP A 346 5.37 -15.94 16.44
C ASP A 346 6.63 -16.28 17.24
N GLU A 347 6.70 -17.49 17.79
CA GLU A 347 7.88 -18.00 18.48
C GLU A 347 9.07 -18.15 17.53
N ASN A 348 8.86 -18.72 16.34
CA ASN A 348 9.86 -18.81 15.29
C ASN A 348 10.30 -17.41 14.81
N ALA A 349 9.39 -16.44 14.69
CA ALA A 349 9.73 -15.06 14.33
C ALA A 349 10.57 -14.36 15.42
N ILE A 350 10.26 -14.56 16.70
CA ILE A 350 11.09 -14.06 17.81
C ILE A 350 12.48 -14.68 17.74
N ARG A 351 12.56 -16.00 17.56
CA ARG A 351 13.84 -16.71 17.44
C ARG A 351 14.66 -16.20 16.26
N GLU A 352 14.03 -16.02 15.10
CA GLU A 352 14.68 -15.49 13.90
C GLU A 352 15.22 -14.07 14.15
N HIS A 353 14.44 -13.21 14.80
CA HIS A 353 14.88 -11.87 15.15
C HIS A 353 16.12 -11.88 16.07
N LEU A 354 16.17 -12.80 17.04
CA LEU A 354 17.35 -13.00 17.91
C LEU A 354 18.56 -13.54 17.13
N CYS A 355 18.34 -14.41 16.15
CA CYS A 355 19.40 -14.89 15.25
C CYS A 355 20.00 -13.72 14.44
N ILE A 356 19.14 -12.86 13.88
CA ILE A 356 19.57 -11.68 13.13
C ILE A 356 20.33 -10.70 14.04
N ARG A 357 19.85 -10.45 15.26
CA ARG A 357 20.54 -9.63 16.26
C ARG A 357 21.96 -10.14 16.52
N ALA A 358 22.11 -11.43 16.83
CA ALA A 358 23.42 -12.03 17.11
C ALA A 358 24.38 -11.89 15.91
N TYR A 359 23.85 -12.02 14.68
CA TYR A 359 24.63 -11.84 13.47
C TYR A 359 25.09 -10.38 13.26
N LEU A 360 24.20 -9.40 13.47
CA LEU A 360 24.52 -7.98 13.33
C LEU A 360 25.53 -7.52 14.38
N GLU A 361 25.38 -7.97 15.63
CA GLU A 361 26.34 -7.70 16.72
C GLU A 361 27.73 -8.28 16.39
N ALA A 362 27.80 -9.49 15.83
CA ALA A 362 29.06 -10.11 15.44
C ALA A 362 29.77 -9.35 14.30
N HIS A 363 29.01 -8.84 13.32
CA HIS A 363 29.57 -8.01 12.25
C HIS A 363 30.02 -6.64 12.72
N GLU A 364 29.29 -6.03 13.65
CA GLU A 364 29.66 -4.76 14.25
C GLU A 364 30.96 -4.87 15.04
N ALA A 365 31.05 -5.86 15.93
CA ALA A 365 32.28 -6.15 16.67
C ALA A 365 33.46 -6.37 15.71
N PHE A 366 33.25 -7.13 14.62
CA PHE A 366 34.30 -7.34 13.61
C PHE A 366 34.72 -6.04 12.91
N THR A 367 33.76 -5.17 12.59
CA THR A 367 34.02 -3.88 11.93
C THR A 367 34.82 -2.96 12.85
N ASP A 368 34.45 -2.90 14.13
CA ASP A 368 35.18 -2.16 15.16
C ASP A 368 36.61 -2.68 15.31
N TRP A 369 36.77 -4.01 15.41
CA TRP A 369 38.07 -4.66 15.43
C TRP A 369 38.89 -4.37 14.17
N PHE A 370 38.29 -4.43 12.98
CA PHE A 370 38.97 -4.20 11.70
C PHE A 370 39.44 -2.75 11.56
N SER A 371 38.63 -1.79 12.00
CA SER A 371 39.00 -0.37 12.00
C SER A 371 40.15 -0.09 12.98
N HIS A 372 40.12 -0.71 14.17
CA HIS A 372 41.18 -0.58 15.17
C HIS A 372 42.46 -1.30 14.74
N SER A 373 42.37 -2.49 14.13
CA SER A 373 43.54 -3.23 13.64
C SER A 373 44.24 -2.53 12.47
N SER A 374 43.47 -1.85 11.61
CA SER A 374 44.00 -1.05 10.49
C SER A 374 44.68 0.26 10.93
N SER A 375 44.46 0.72 12.16
CA SER A 375 45.04 1.97 12.70
C SER A 375 46.28 1.75 13.56
N ALA A 376 47.04 0.69 13.29
CA ALA A 376 48.26 0.36 14.00
C ALA A 376 49.27 1.54 14.04
N PRO A 377 49.87 1.85 15.21
CA PRO A 377 50.87 2.90 15.33
C PRO A 377 52.05 2.66 14.38
N GLN A 378 52.49 3.72 13.68
CA GLN A 378 53.63 3.61 12.77
C GLN A 378 54.95 3.76 13.54
N LYS A 379 55.89 2.84 13.25
CA LYS A 379 57.23 2.90 13.83
C LYS A 379 57.94 4.20 13.42
N PRO A 380 58.48 4.99 14.37
CA PRO A 380 59.21 6.21 14.03
C PRO A 380 60.43 5.91 13.15
N ALA A 381 60.66 6.74 12.13
CA ALA A 381 61.77 6.56 11.20
C ALA A 381 63.12 6.72 11.93
N PRO A 382 64.07 5.77 11.76
CA PRO A 382 65.39 5.92 12.35
C PRO A 382 66.13 7.07 11.67
N ALA A 383 66.63 8.02 12.47
CA ALA A 383 67.52 9.09 12.00
C ALA A 383 68.99 8.67 12.25
N PRO A 384 69.71 8.12 11.26
CA PRO A 384 71.04 7.52 11.45
C PRO A 384 72.16 8.54 11.80
N GLU A 385 71.93 9.84 11.60
CA GLU A 385 72.90 10.93 11.88
C GLU A 385 72.30 12.05 12.76
N ALA A 386 71.51 11.70 13.78
CA ALA A 386 70.84 12.66 14.66
C ALA A 386 71.79 13.33 15.68
N LYS A 387 71.71 14.66 15.82
CA LYS A 387 72.40 15.42 16.90
C LYS A 387 71.88 14.99 18.28
N PHE A 388 72.63 15.21 19.36
CA PHE A 388 72.27 14.78 20.73
C PHE A 388 70.82 15.15 21.13
N THR A 389 70.33 16.34 20.78
CA THR A 389 68.95 16.79 21.02
C THR A 389 67.90 16.01 20.21
N GLU A 390 68.24 15.62 18.98
CA GLU A 390 67.39 14.80 18.10
C GLU A 390 67.40 13.34 18.53
N ARG A 391 68.49 12.87 19.16
CA ARG A 391 68.60 11.54 19.76
C ARG A 391 67.67 11.40 20.96
N VAL A 392 67.66 12.39 21.86
CA VAL A 392 66.72 12.45 22.99
C VAL A 392 65.27 12.57 22.49
N ALA A 393 65.01 13.37 21.44
CA ALA A 393 63.69 13.46 20.84
C ALA A 393 63.24 12.14 20.17
N ASN A 394 64.17 11.39 19.55
CA ASN A 394 63.89 10.08 18.98
C ASN A 394 63.66 9.02 20.06
N GLU A 395 64.39 9.07 21.17
CA GLU A 395 64.15 8.22 22.34
C GLU A 395 62.79 8.51 22.99
N MET A 396 62.38 9.78 23.09
CA MET A 396 61.04 10.14 23.55
C MET A 396 59.95 9.65 22.57
N LYS A 397 60.14 9.84 21.26
CA LYS A 397 59.21 9.33 20.23
C LYS A 397 59.11 7.80 20.23
N GLU A 398 60.21 7.09 20.45
CA GLU A 398 60.23 5.64 20.57
C GLU A 398 59.49 5.18 21.83
N LYS A 399 59.66 5.88 22.96
CA LYS A 399 58.93 5.60 24.20
C LYS A 399 57.43 5.87 24.05
N ASP A 400 57.06 6.98 23.41
CA ASP A 400 55.67 7.33 23.13
C ASP A 400 55.04 6.32 22.15
N TYR A 401 55.80 5.88 21.14
CA TYR A 401 55.41 4.81 20.22
C TYR A 401 55.18 3.49 20.96
N GLN A 402 56.10 3.07 21.84
CA GLN A 402 55.95 1.85 22.63
C GLN A 402 54.73 1.90 23.56
N ALA A 403 54.46 3.05 24.18
CA ALA A 403 53.26 3.25 25.00
C ALA A 403 51.98 3.18 24.16
N ALA A 404 51.97 3.83 22.99
CA ALA A 404 50.85 3.77 22.05
C ALA A 404 50.63 2.37 21.49
N LEU A 405 51.69 1.64 21.16
CA LEU A 405 51.65 0.24 20.70
C LEU A 405 51.08 -0.68 21.78
N ALA A 406 51.51 -0.52 23.04
CA ALA A 406 51.00 -1.30 24.16
C ALA A 406 49.51 -1.05 24.40
N ALA A 407 49.07 0.23 24.37
CA ALA A 407 47.66 0.59 24.50
C ALA A 407 46.82 0.06 23.32
N TRP A 408 47.35 0.16 22.10
CA TRP A 408 46.71 -0.36 20.89
C TRP A 408 46.56 -1.89 20.94
N SER A 409 47.62 -2.61 21.33
CA SER A 409 47.61 -4.08 21.47
C SER A 409 46.64 -4.54 22.55
N CYS A 410 46.63 -3.88 23.71
CA CYS A 410 45.70 -4.21 24.79
C CYS A 410 44.23 -4.03 24.35
N ARG A 411 43.92 -2.94 23.65
CA ARG A 411 42.58 -2.72 23.09
C ARG A 411 42.24 -3.73 21.99
N LEU A 412 43.21 -4.08 21.15
CA LEU A 412 43.05 -5.10 20.12
C LEU A 412 42.72 -6.46 20.74
N ASP A 413 43.38 -6.85 21.82
CA ASP A 413 43.10 -8.11 22.53
C ASP A 413 41.67 -8.18 23.08
N VAL A 414 41.19 -7.08 23.67
CA VAL A 414 39.80 -6.97 24.17
C VAL A 414 38.80 -7.09 23.02
N LEU A 415 39.04 -6.37 21.91
CA LEU A 415 38.18 -6.45 20.72
C LEU A 415 38.22 -7.85 20.09
N THR A 416 39.39 -8.51 20.07
CA THR A 416 39.53 -9.89 19.59
C THR A 416 38.71 -10.87 20.43
N GLU A 417 38.69 -10.73 21.77
CA GLU A 417 37.83 -11.53 22.64
C GLU A 417 36.34 -11.27 22.38
N ASP A 418 35.92 -9.99 22.29
CA ASP A 418 34.51 -9.65 22.04
C ASP A 418 34.04 -10.19 20.67
N VAL A 419 34.81 -9.98 19.59
CA VAL A 419 34.50 -10.56 18.27
C VAL A 419 34.38 -12.08 18.33
N LYS A 420 35.29 -12.73 19.05
CA LYS A 420 35.29 -14.18 19.22
C LYS A 420 34.01 -14.66 19.92
N GLU A 421 33.65 -14.04 21.05
CA GLU A 421 32.42 -14.37 21.78
C GLU A 421 31.18 -14.15 20.92
N ARG A 422 31.07 -13.02 20.22
CA ARG A 422 29.92 -12.70 19.36
C ARG A 422 29.79 -13.66 18.19
N ILE A 423 30.91 -14.01 17.53
CA ILE A 423 30.87 -14.99 16.43
C ILE A 423 30.53 -16.40 16.95
N TYR A 424 31.05 -16.80 18.12
CA TYR A 424 30.67 -18.08 18.72
C TYR A 424 29.20 -18.14 19.10
N ASN A 425 28.61 -17.05 19.58
CA ASN A 425 27.16 -16.99 19.84
C ASN A 425 26.33 -17.29 18.60
N VAL A 426 26.82 -16.95 17.40
CA VAL A 426 26.17 -17.27 16.12
C VAL A 426 26.45 -18.72 15.70
N LEU A 427 27.71 -19.18 15.77
CA LEU A 427 28.08 -20.54 15.35
C LEU A 427 27.48 -21.63 16.26
N LEU A 428 27.43 -21.35 17.56
CA LEU A 428 26.93 -22.24 18.61
C LEU A 428 25.57 -21.78 19.13
N PHE A 429 24.75 -21.19 18.25
CA PHE A 429 23.45 -20.68 18.64
C PHE A 429 22.57 -21.79 19.26
N VAL A 430 21.94 -21.47 20.39
CA VAL A 430 21.23 -22.42 21.24
C VAL A 430 20.05 -23.09 20.53
N ASP A 431 19.68 -24.29 20.96
CA ASP A 431 18.46 -25.02 20.57
C ASP A 431 18.26 -25.19 19.06
N GLY A 432 19.15 -25.94 18.39
CA GLY A 432 19.01 -26.31 16.98
C GLY A 432 19.78 -25.46 15.97
N GLY A 433 20.48 -24.42 16.43
CA GLY A 433 21.38 -23.61 15.60
C GLY A 433 20.75 -22.36 14.98
N TRP A 434 21.59 -21.56 14.32
CA TRP A 434 21.25 -20.22 13.81
C TRP A 434 20.31 -20.27 12.59
N MET A 435 19.21 -19.50 12.57
CA MET A 435 18.22 -19.50 11.48
C MET A 435 17.62 -20.90 11.20
N VAL A 436 17.32 -21.64 12.27
CA VAL A 436 16.60 -22.91 12.23
C VAL A 436 15.38 -22.82 13.14
N ASP A 437 14.22 -23.15 12.60
CA ASP A 437 12.97 -23.20 13.36
C ASP A 437 12.97 -24.37 14.34
N THR A 438 12.46 -24.13 15.55
CA THR A 438 12.34 -25.13 16.61
C THR A 438 10.99 -25.83 16.59
N ARG A 439 9.93 -25.11 16.19
CA ARG A 439 8.56 -25.64 16.09
C ARG A 439 8.12 -25.72 14.64
N GLN A 440 7.65 -26.89 14.23
CA GLN A 440 7.24 -27.20 12.85
C GLN A 440 5.71 -27.40 12.71
N GLU A 441 4.94 -26.93 13.68
CA GLU A 441 3.48 -27.12 13.73
C GLU A 441 2.71 -26.12 12.86
N SER A 442 3.39 -25.12 12.28
CA SER A 442 2.82 -24.13 11.37
C SER A 442 2.81 -24.60 9.91
N ASP A 443 2.00 -23.96 9.08
CA ASP A 443 2.00 -24.20 7.64
C ASP A 443 3.41 -23.98 7.04
N PRO A 444 3.85 -24.84 6.11
CA PRO A 444 5.19 -24.77 5.56
C PRO A 444 5.32 -23.58 4.61
N ASP A 445 5.90 -22.48 5.10
CA ASP A 445 6.42 -21.40 4.26
C ASP A 445 7.73 -21.86 3.60
N THR A 446 7.59 -22.38 2.38
CA THR A 446 8.70 -22.93 1.58
C THR A 446 9.69 -21.86 1.16
N GLU A 447 9.22 -20.65 0.89
CA GLU A 447 10.07 -19.52 0.50
C GLU A 447 10.92 -19.07 1.67
N ARG A 448 10.32 -18.83 2.85
CA ARG A 448 11.05 -18.49 4.07
C ARG A 448 12.07 -19.56 4.42
N SER A 449 11.69 -20.83 4.36
CA SER A 449 12.59 -21.95 4.65
C SER A 449 13.80 -21.97 3.69
N HIS A 450 13.58 -21.71 2.41
CA HIS A 450 14.64 -21.61 1.42
C HIS A 450 15.55 -20.41 1.68
N GLN A 451 14.98 -19.24 1.98
CA GLN A 451 15.74 -18.02 2.32
C GLN A 451 16.62 -18.25 3.56
N MET A 452 16.11 -18.91 4.61
CA MET A 452 16.89 -19.22 5.82
C MET A 452 18.05 -20.18 5.51
N ALA A 453 17.82 -21.22 4.69
CA ALA A 453 18.87 -22.14 4.28
C ALA A 453 19.96 -21.44 3.44
N ALA A 454 19.57 -20.55 2.52
CA ALA A 454 20.49 -19.74 1.72
C ALA A 454 21.29 -18.75 2.58
N LEU A 455 20.64 -18.12 3.56
CA LEU A 455 21.35 -17.25 4.50
C LEU A 455 22.36 -18.02 5.34
N ARG A 456 22.04 -19.25 5.77
CA ARG A 456 22.99 -20.13 6.46
C ARG A 456 24.21 -20.42 5.60
N SER A 457 24.02 -20.83 4.34
CA SER A 457 25.12 -21.13 3.41
C SER A 457 25.97 -19.91 3.05
N LEU A 458 25.41 -18.70 3.11
CA LEU A 458 26.17 -17.46 2.87
C LEU A 458 26.89 -16.95 4.13
N CYS A 459 26.18 -16.90 5.26
CA CYS A 459 26.60 -16.17 6.45
C CYS A 459 27.55 -16.96 7.35
N LEU A 460 27.27 -18.26 7.56
CA LEU A 460 28.07 -19.08 8.47
C LEU A 460 29.49 -19.33 7.96
N PRO A 461 29.72 -19.67 6.66
CA PRO A 461 31.07 -19.76 6.14
C PRO A 461 31.82 -18.44 6.23
N ARG A 462 31.16 -17.33 5.91
CA ARG A 462 31.78 -16.00 5.99
C ARG A 462 32.22 -15.65 7.40
N LEU A 463 31.35 -15.77 8.40
CA LEU A 463 31.72 -15.50 9.80
C LEU A 463 32.87 -16.39 10.28
N THR A 464 32.88 -17.66 9.84
CA THR A 464 33.98 -18.58 10.14
C THR A 464 35.30 -18.09 9.55
N PHE A 465 35.30 -17.64 8.29
CA PHE A 465 36.49 -17.07 7.66
C PHE A 465 36.93 -15.74 8.29
N LEU A 466 35.99 -14.90 8.74
CA LEU A 466 36.28 -13.67 9.47
C LEU A 466 36.93 -13.99 10.83
N LEU A 467 36.36 -14.92 11.60
CA LEU A 467 36.94 -15.37 12.86
C LEU A 467 38.34 -15.96 12.65
N LEU A 468 38.53 -16.78 11.62
CA LEU A 468 39.84 -17.34 11.31
C LEU A 468 40.86 -16.23 10.99
N SER A 469 40.45 -15.22 10.23
CA SER A 469 41.29 -14.05 9.94
C SER A 469 41.66 -13.25 11.20
N VAL A 470 40.71 -13.08 12.13
CA VAL A 470 40.92 -12.38 13.41
C VAL A 470 41.90 -13.15 14.29
N LEU A 471 41.74 -14.48 14.40
CA LEU A 471 42.62 -15.33 15.21
C LEU A 471 44.03 -15.43 14.60
N GLN A 472 44.15 -15.54 13.27
CA GLN A 472 45.43 -15.56 12.58
C GLN A 472 46.20 -14.25 12.73
N SER A 473 45.54 -13.11 12.53
CA SER A 473 46.15 -11.78 12.69
C SER A 473 46.52 -11.46 14.14
N SER A 474 45.80 -12.01 15.11
CA SER A 474 46.11 -11.92 16.53
C SER A 474 47.13 -12.99 17.00
N SER A 475 47.71 -13.77 16.10
CA SER A 475 48.66 -14.87 16.39
C SER A 475 48.14 -15.99 17.31
N ARG A 476 46.81 -16.15 17.41
CA ARG A 476 46.13 -17.16 18.23
C ARG A 476 45.83 -18.43 17.44
N HIS A 477 46.89 -19.03 16.90
CA HIS A 477 46.78 -20.16 15.97
C HIS A 477 46.22 -21.45 16.59
N LYS A 478 46.39 -21.66 17.90
CA LYS A 478 45.80 -22.82 18.61
C LYS A 478 44.27 -22.78 18.62
N GLU A 479 43.70 -21.61 18.83
CA GLU A 479 42.25 -21.41 18.83
C GLU A 479 41.68 -21.50 17.42
N ALA A 480 42.43 -21.04 16.41
CA ALA A 480 42.06 -21.21 15.01
C ALA A 480 41.85 -22.68 14.63
N LEU A 481 42.68 -23.60 15.13
CA LEU A 481 42.54 -25.03 14.87
C LEU A 481 41.33 -25.65 15.56
N ARG A 482 40.94 -25.16 16.75
CA ARG A 482 39.71 -25.61 17.45
C ARG A 482 38.43 -25.30 16.68
N ILE A 483 38.46 -24.34 15.74
CA ILE A 483 37.32 -24.08 14.85
C ILE A 483 37.01 -25.33 14.00
N ALA A 484 38.01 -26.14 13.65
CA ALA A 484 37.79 -27.38 12.91
C ALA A 484 36.90 -28.37 13.71
N ASP A 485 37.09 -28.45 15.02
CA ASP A 485 36.27 -29.29 15.91
C ASP A 485 34.82 -28.79 15.95
N ILE A 486 34.65 -27.46 15.99
CA ILE A 486 33.32 -26.84 16.02
C ILE A 486 32.57 -27.07 14.70
N ILE A 487 33.23 -26.93 13.56
CA ILE A 487 32.60 -27.13 12.25
C ILE A 487 32.25 -28.61 12.02
N SER A 488 33.14 -29.52 12.43
CA SER A 488 32.96 -30.97 12.27
C SER A 488 32.03 -31.60 13.31
N SER A 489 31.67 -30.87 14.37
CA SER A 489 30.76 -31.34 15.40
C SER A 489 29.38 -31.72 14.85
N ASP A 490 28.94 -32.93 15.20
CA ASP A 490 27.60 -33.44 14.86
C ASP A 490 26.47 -32.76 15.62
N GLN A 491 26.77 -31.97 16.65
CA GLN A 491 25.77 -31.24 17.45
C GLN A 491 25.09 -30.14 16.64
N HIS A 492 25.87 -29.38 15.87
CA HIS A 492 25.36 -28.26 15.05
C HIS A 492 25.42 -28.54 13.54
N ARG A 493 26.12 -29.62 13.13
CA ARG A 493 26.26 -30.07 11.73
C ARG A 493 26.66 -28.96 10.76
N LEU A 494 27.51 -28.04 11.22
CA LEU A 494 27.89 -26.84 10.46
C LEU A 494 28.57 -27.22 9.14
N TYR A 495 29.30 -28.33 9.08
CA TYR A 495 29.93 -28.84 7.86
C TYR A 495 28.97 -29.03 6.67
N GLN A 496 27.67 -29.24 6.89
CA GLN A 496 26.68 -29.41 5.82
C GLN A 496 26.34 -28.09 5.11
N VAL A 497 26.63 -26.97 5.75
CA VAL A 497 26.31 -25.62 5.26
C VAL A 497 27.38 -25.10 4.29
N PHE A 498 28.60 -25.62 4.38
CA PHE A 498 29.72 -25.19 3.55
C PHE A 498 29.75 -25.94 2.21
N SER A 499 30.10 -25.24 1.14
CA SER A 499 30.45 -25.89 -0.13
C SER A 499 31.78 -26.64 -0.03
N LYS A 500 32.00 -27.63 -0.91
CA LYS A 500 33.26 -28.37 -0.96
C LYS A 500 34.48 -27.47 -1.22
N GLU A 501 34.30 -26.40 -1.98
CA GLU A 501 35.36 -25.43 -2.26
C GLU A 501 35.70 -24.59 -1.04
N GLU A 502 34.68 -24.15 -0.28
CA GLU A 502 34.88 -23.39 0.96
C GLU A 502 35.55 -24.25 2.03
N LEU A 503 35.16 -25.53 2.17
CA LEU A 503 35.84 -26.45 3.09
C LEU A 503 37.32 -26.63 2.70
N ARG A 504 37.62 -26.74 1.40
CA ARG A 504 39.01 -26.82 0.93
C ARG A 504 39.81 -25.56 1.26
N ARG A 505 39.23 -24.37 1.05
CA ARG A 505 39.85 -23.09 1.40
C ARG A 505 40.02 -22.93 2.92
N PHE A 506 39.05 -23.40 3.70
CA PHE A 506 39.10 -23.40 5.16
C PHE A 506 40.27 -24.26 5.65
N LEU A 507 40.40 -25.49 5.14
CA LEU A 507 41.54 -26.37 5.47
C LEU A 507 42.89 -25.78 5.05
N GLN A 508 42.96 -25.08 3.92
CA GLN A 508 44.18 -24.38 3.50
C GLN A 508 44.59 -23.28 4.50
N LYS A 509 43.64 -22.46 4.97
CA LYS A 509 43.93 -21.45 5.99
C LYS A 509 44.29 -22.06 7.35
N LEU A 510 43.70 -23.20 7.72
CA LEU A 510 44.13 -23.92 8.91
C LEU A 510 45.56 -24.44 8.77
N TRP A 511 45.92 -24.94 7.60
CA TRP A 511 47.29 -25.39 7.31
C TRP A 511 48.31 -24.26 7.47
N GLU A 512 48.00 -23.04 7.00
CA GLU A 512 48.84 -21.84 7.25
C GLU A 512 49.03 -21.56 8.76
N SER A 513 48.00 -21.81 9.57
CA SER A 513 48.06 -21.62 11.03
C SER A 513 48.91 -22.70 11.70
N SER A 514 48.82 -23.95 11.24
CA SER A 514 49.69 -25.04 11.68
C SER A 514 51.15 -24.81 11.29
N LEU A 515 51.42 -24.24 10.11
CA LEU A 515 52.78 -23.88 9.69
C LEU A 515 53.38 -22.81 10.61
N ALA A 516 52.60 -21.77 10.94
CA ALA A 516 53.03 -20.74 11.88
C ALA A 516 53.30 -21.29 13.29
N LEU A 517 52.58 -22.33 13.73
CA LEU A 517 52.86 -23.03 15.00
C LEU A 517 54.13 -23.87 14.95
N LEU A 518 54.42 -24.52 13.81
CA LEU A 518 55.67 -25.25 13.59
C LEU A 518 56.89 -24.31 13.59
N ASP A 519 56.77 -23.12 12.99
CA ASP A 519 57.81 -22.09 13.02
C ASP A 519 58.09 -21.59 14.45
N GLN A 520 57.10 -21.70 15.35
CA GLN A 520 57.23 -21.40 16.78
C GLN A 520 57.79 -22.58 17.60
N GLY A 521 58.10 -23.72 16.97
CA GLY A 521 58.65 -24.91 17.62
C GLY A 521 57.62 -25.75 18.38
N LEU A 522 56.33 -25.58 18.10
CA LEU A 522 55.24 -26.41 18.62
C LEU A 522 54.86 -27.50 17.61
N ASP A 523 54.06 -28.48 18.02
CA ASP A 523 53.47 -29.44 17.09
C ASP A 523 52.42 -28.75 16.17
N PRO A 524 51.94 -29.43 15.10
CA PRO A 524 50.94 -28.85 14.18
C PRO A 524 49.61 -28.43 14.82
N LEU A 525 49.33 -28.89 16.05
CA LEU A 525 48.13 -28.59 16.85
C LEU A 525 48.41 -27.57 17.97
N GLY A 526 49.67 -27.13 18.11
CA GLY A 526 50.15 -26.21 19.12
C GLY A 526 50.42 -26.83 20.50
N TYR A 527 50.52 -28.15 20.62
CA TYR A 527 51.07 -28.79 21.82
C TYR A 527 52.60 -28.71 21.82
N GLU A 528 53.20 -28.72 23.00
CA GLU A 528 54.65 -28.79 23.15
C GLU A 528 55.14 -30.14 22.60
N LEU A 529 56.15 -30.11 21.73
CA LEU A 529 56.78 -31.32 21.23
C LEU A 529 57.37 -32.08 22.41
N GLN A 530 56.78 -33.23 22.75
CA GLN A 530 57.39 -34.12 23.71
C GLN A 530 58.73 -34.62 23.13
N PRO A 531 59.81 -34.61 23.94
CA PRO A 531 61.17 -34.89 23.48
C PRO A 531 61.37 -36.30 22.93
#